data_AF-A0A4Q6G079-F1
#
_entry.id   AF-A0A4Q6G079-F1
#
_cell.length_a   1.000
_cell.length_b   1.000
_cell.length_c   1.000
_cell.angle_alpha   90.00
_cell.angle_beta   90.00
_cell.angle_gamma   90.00
#
_symmetry.space_group_name_H-M   'P 1'
#
loop_
_entity.id
_entity.type
_entity.pdbx_description
1 polymer ?
#
loop_
_entity_poly.entity_id
_entity_poly.type
_entity_poly.pdbx_seq_one_letter_code
_entity_poly.pdbx_strand_id
1 'polypeptide(L)' 'MSANPLEGVTLEKLLTELVNHHGWEFLGQAVPINCFLKDPSIKSSLTFLRKTPWARKKVENLYIELKSSAS' A
#
# COMPACT_ATOMS: atom_id res chain seq x y z
N MET A 1 -0.49 -8.46 -25.28
CA MET A 1 -1.53 -8.68 -24.27
C MET A 1 -1.38 -7.61 -23.21
N SER A 2 -2.01 -6.45 -23.45
CA SER A 2 -1.87 -5.27 -22.62
C SER A 2 -2.97 -5.30 -21.57
N ALA A 3 -2.71 -5.98 -20.45
CA ALA A 3 -3.61 -5.92 -19.31
C ALA A 3 -3.53 -4.49 -18.74
N ASN A 4 -4.54 -3.67 -19.03
CA ASN A 4 -4.68 -2.32 -18.49
C ASN A 4 -4.52 -2.38 -16.96
N PRO A 5 -3.42 -1.87 -16.38
CA PRO A 5 -3.02 -2.24 -15.02
C PRO A 5 -3.84 -1.54 -13.92
N LEU A 6 -4.84 -0.73 -14.27
CA LEU A 6 -5.49 0.20 -13.33
C LEU A 6 -7.03 0.16 -13.30
N GLU A 7 -7.69 -0.70 -14.08
CA GLU A 7 -9.14 -0.88 -13.93
C GLU A 7 -9.43 -1.79 -12.73
N GLY A 8 -9.77 -1.21 -11.58
CA GLY A 8 -10.21 -1.95 -10.38
C GLY A 8 -9.14 -2.23 -9.32
N VAL A 9 -8.17 -1.32 -9.14
CA VAL A 9 -7.17 -1.46 -8.07
C VAL A 9 -7.86 -1.29 -6.70
N THR A 10 -8.06 -2.41 -6.01
CA THR A 10 -8.55 -2.42 -4.63
C THR A 10 -7.42 -2.05 -3.66
N LEU A 11 -7.76 -1.68 -2.42
CA LEU A 11 -6.76 -1.44 -1.37
C LEU A 11 -5.80 -2.62 -1.18
N GLU A 12 -6.29 -3.85 -1.38
CA GLU A 12 -5.47 -5.06 -1.38
C GLU A 12 -4.46 -5.07 -2.52
N LYS A 13 -4.92 -4.78 -3.74
CA LYS A 13 -4.08 -4.75 -4.94
C LYS A 13 -3.01 -3.68 -4.82
N LEU A 14 -3.40 -2.47 -4.41
CA LEU A 14 -2.51 -1.33 -4.17
C LEU A 14 -1.44 -1.66 -3.14
N LEU A 15 -1.84 -2.20 -1.98
CA LEU A 15 -0.88 -2.56 -0.94
C LEU A 15 0.05 -3.68 -1.42
N THR A 16 -0.48 -4.67 -2.12
CA THR A 16 0.32 -5.79 -2.67
C THR A 16 1.35 -5.29 -3.67
N GLU A 17 0.98 -4.35 -4.56
CA GLU A 17 1.92 -3.71 -5.48
C GLU A 17 2.99 -2.92 -4.71
N LEU A 18 2.61 -2.04 -3.78
CA LEU A 18 3.59 -1.27 -3.00
C LEU A 18 4.61 -2.17 -2.30
N VAL A 19 4.13 -3.25 -1.68
CA VAL A 19 4.99 -4.23 -1.00
C VAL A 19 5.86 -4.99 -2.00
N ASN A 20 5.32 -5.38 -3.15
CA ASN A 20 6.05 -6.15 -4.16
C ASN A 20 7.15 -5.32 -4.85
N HIS A 21 6.94 -4.02 -5.03
CA HIS A 21 7.91 -3.12 -5.66
C HIS A 21 8.90 -2.50 -4.67
N HIS A 22 8.45 -2.09 -3.47
CA HIS A 22 9.27 -1.34 -2.50
C HIS A 22 9.56 -2.10 -1.19
N GLY A 23 8.80 -3.15 -0.89
CA GLY A 23 8.91 -3.89 0.37
C GLY A 23 8.26 -3.20 1.56
N TRP A 24 8.17 -3.96 2.66
CA TRP A 24 7.55 -3.49 3.91
C TRP A 24 8.35 -2.42 4.65
N GLU A 25 9.68 -2.42 4.49
CA GLU A 25 10.55 -1.43 5.13
C GLU A 25 10.23 -0.02 4.64
N PHE A 26 10.09 0.16 3.33
CA PHE A 26 9.70 1.44 2.73
C PHE A 26 8.31 1.89 3.21
N LEU A 27 7.35 0.97 3.21
CA LEU A 27 6.00 1.23 3.74
C LEU A 27 6.04 1.62 5.21
N GLY A 28 6.88 1.00 6.03
CA GLY A 28 7.08 1.34 7.43
C GLY A 28 7.71 2.72 7.63
N GLN A 29 8.58 3.17 6.72
CA GLN A 29 9.13 4.52 6.75
C GLN A 29 8.11 5.58 6.35
N ALA A 30 7.34 5.34 5.27
CA ALA A 30 6.31 6.27 4.81
C ALA A 30 5.09 6.30 5.75
N VAL A 31 4.71 5.14 6.27
CA VAL A 31 3.57 4.92 7.15
C VAL A 31 4.06 4.17 8.40
N PRO A 32 4.54 4.89 9.42
CA PRO A 32 5.12 4.31 10.64
C PRO A 32 4.02 3.72 11.52
N ILE A 33 3.51 2.55 11.14
CA ILE A 33 2.57 1.74 11.91
C ILE A 33 3.22 0.43 12.30
N ASN A 34 2.97 -0.02 13.53
CA ASN A 34 3.49 -1.30 14.03
C ASN A 34 3.14 -2.49 13.13
N CYS A 35 2.01 -2.42 12.41
CA CYS A 35 1.59 -3.46 11.49
C CYS A 35 2.59 -3.73 10.36
N PHE A 36 3.34 -2.72 9.92
CA PHE A 36 4.35 -2.88 8.85
C PHE A 36 5.74 -3.25 9.40
N LEU A 37 6.03 -2.90 10.65
CA LEU A 37 7.34 -3.09 11.26
C LEU A 37 7.51 -4.43 11.98
N LYS A 38 6.43 -4.98 12.57
CA LYS A 38 6.51 -6.15 13.46
C LYS A 38 6.01 -7.44 12.82
N ASP A 39 4.83 -7.40 12.21
CA ASP A 39 4.20 -8.54 11.54
C ASP A 39 3.63 -8.10 10.17
N PRO A 40 4.51 -7.69 9.23
CA PRO A 40 4.08 -7.25 7.92
C PRO A 40 3.36 -8.38 7.18
N SER A 41 2.07 -8.20 6.95
CA SER A 41 1.23 -9.15 6.22
C SER A 41 0.08 -8.44 5.54
N ILE A 42 -0.22 -8.81 4.29
CA ILE A 42 -1.28 -8.17 3.50
C ILE A 42 -2.63 -8.23 4.22
N LYS A 43 -3.07 -9.41 4.69
CA LYS A 43 -4.36 -9.58 5.37
C LYS A 43 -4.47 -8.79 6.68
N SER A 44 -3.42 -8.83 7.51
CA SER A 44 -3.38 -8.11 8.80
C SER A 44 -3.42 -6.60 8.58
N SER A 45 -2.59 -6.13 7.64
CA SER A 45 -2.55 -4.74 7.21
C SER A 45 -3.89 -4.27 6.68
N LEU A 46 -4.56 -5.01 5.79
CA LEU A 46 -5.86 -4.62 5.27
C LEU A 46 -6.93 -4.53 6.36
N THR A 47 -6.91 -5.46 7.31
CA THR A 47 -7.79 -5.40 8.48
C THR A 47 -7.54 -4.14 9.31
N PHE A 48 -6.27 -3.80 9.52
CA PHE A 48 -5.86 -2.59 10.23
C PHE A 48 -6.26 -1.31 9.48
N LEU A 49 -5.92 -1.21 8.19
CA LEU A 49 -6.28 -0.08 7.32
C LEU A 49 -7.79 0.07 7.15
N ARG A 50 -8.59 -0.99 7.38
CA ARG A 50 -10.05 -0.89 7.47
C ARG A 50 -10.55 -0.27 8.75
N LYS A 51 -9.87 -0.49 9.87
CA LYS A 51 -10.19 0.09 11.18
C LYS A 51 -9.56 1.48 11.37
N THR A 52 -8.49 1.79 10.64
CA THR A 52 -7.69 3.00 10.80
C THR A 52 -7.67 3.80 9.49
N PRO A 53 -8.68 4.66 9.26
CA PRO A 53 -8.86 5.34 7.97
C PRO A 53 -7.74 6.32 7.62
N TRP A 54 -7.12 6.97 8.61
CA TRP A 54 -5.99 7.87 8.35
C TRP A 54 -4.76 7.12 7.80
N ALA A 55 -4.52 5.89 8.26
CA ALA A 55 -3.41 5.06 7.79
C ALA A 55 -3.66 4.58 6.36
N ARG A 56 -4.91 4.18 6.07
CA ARG A 56 -5.35 3.86 4.70
C ARG A 56 -5.08 5.01 3.74
N LYS A 57 -5.54 6.21 4.10
CA LYS A 57 -5.38 7.40 3.26
C LYS A 57 -3.91 7.74 3.00
N LYS A 58 -3.02 7.52 3.97
CA LYS A 58 -1.56 7.64 3.77
C LYS A 58 -1.02 6.64 2.74
N VAL A 59 -1.40 5.37 2.86
CA VAL A 59 -0.97 4.32 1.91
C VAL A 59 -1.50 4.60 0.50
N GLU A 60 -2.75 5.05 0.38
CA GLU A 60 -3.35 5.46 -0.90
C GLU A 60 -2.61 6.66 -1.52
N ASN A 61 -2.35 7.72 -0.74
CA ASN A 61 -1.58 8.88 -1.20
C ASN A 61 -0.18 8.49 -1.66
N LEU A 62 0.52 7.65 -0.89
CA LEU A 62 1.85 7.15 -1.24
C LEU A 62 1.85 6.44 -2.60
N TYR A 63 0.84 5.60 -2.84
CA TYR A 63 0.69 4.94 -4.14
C TYR A 63 0.45 5.92 -5.29
N ILE A 64 -0.38 6.95 -5.06
CA ILE A 64 -0.63 7.99 -6.07
C ILE A 64 0.66 8.74 -6.36
N GLU A 65 1.41 9.18 -5.34
CA GLU A 65 2.68 9.88 -5.52
C GLU A 65 3.68 9.05 -6.33
N LEU A 66 3.83 7.76 -5.99
CA LEU A 66 4.73 6.86 -6.72
C LEU A 66 4.28 6.65 -8.17
N LYS A 67 2.98 6.48 -8.43
CA LYS A 67 2.43 6.35 -9.78
C LYS A 67 2.54 7.64 -10.58
N SER A 68 2.40 8.80 -9.95
CA SER A 68 2.54 10.11 -10.60
C SER A 68 4.00 10.44 -10.93
N SER A 69 4.95 10.02 -10.09
CA SER A 69 6.39 10.24 -10.32
C SER A 69 7.01 9.40 -11.44
N ALA A 70 6.26 8.46 -12.02
CA ALA A 70 6.67 7.69 -13.20
C ALA A 70 6.39 8.41 -14.55
N SER A 71 6.29 9.75 -14.53
CA SER A 71 6.05 10.58 -15.72
C SER A 71 7.33 11.20 -16.27
#